data_AF-A0A925TAC2-F1
#
_entry.id   AF-A0A925TAC2-F1
#
_cell.length_a   1.000
_cell.length_b   1.000
_cell.length_c   1.000
_cell.angle_alpha   90.00
_cell.angle_beta   90.00
_cell.angle_gamma   90.00
#
_symmetry.space_group_name_H-M   'P 1'
#
loop_
_entity.id
_entity.type
_entity.pdbx_description
1 polymer ?
#
loop_
_entity_poly.entity_id
_entity_poly.type
_entity_poly.pdbx_seq_one_letter_code
_entity_poly.pdbx_strand_id
1 'polypeptide(L)'
;MSDVALLILFNHNYEANLDRLKTIYAGRFEDIYFIMPFYTGSRKDVISVHGNSYYFQGYVAKALDQLKHLDYEHYAVVGDDLMLNPAINQNNYKDYFKVDEKTAFIPGIFLLNDLKEGRPNRKYPPYWPWNERILQFSTRVDGVEVEKFLPSKEEAAARLRQHGFNFTSRMPWEIFYGRSARKYLFEQKRWWKTLKYFVRNTASINKDLAYPLVGSYSDIVIIPRGCVNQMIQYCGVFTALELFVEVALPTALALSADSISQETNERRGETYWNDDIGKLETKYHNTLNELMNGFHPQSLYIHPVKLSRWK
;
A
#
# COMPACT_ATOMS: atom_id res chain seq x y z
N MET A 1 28.00 -2.01 0.62
CA MET A 1 26.66 -2.33 1.14
C MET A 1 25.75 -1.28 0.53
N SER A 2 24.66 -1.70 -0.14
CA SER A 2 23.74 -0.75 -0.79
C SER A 2 23.11 0.18 0.24
N ASP A 3 22.78 1.41 -0.14
CA ASP A 3 22.01 2.33 0.72
C ASP A 3 20.54 1.90 0.82
N VAL A 4 20.06 1.07 -0.11
CA VAL A 4 18.66 0.63 -0.18
C VAL A 4 18.54 -0.85 -0.52
N ALA A 5 17.64 -1.53 0.20
CA ALA A 5 17.18 -2.87 -0.17
C ALA A 5 15.87 -2.77 -0.96
N LEU A 6 15.82 -3.39 -2.15
CA LEU A 6 14.59 -3.55 -2.91
C LEU A 6 13.87 -4.83 -2.46
N LEU A 7 12.68 -4.67 -1.91
CA LEU A 7 11.83 -5.74 -1.41
C LEU A 7 10.64 -5.93 -2.35
N ILE A 8 10.62 -7.00 -3.13
CA ILE A 8 9.54 -7.28 -4.07
C ILE A 8 8.50 -8.18 -3.40
N LEU A 9 7.32 -7.62 -3.13
CA LEU A 9 6.24 -8.24 -2.39
C LEU A 9 5.27 -8.95 -3.32
N PHE A 10 5.03 -10.22 -3.02
CA PHE A 10 4.01 -11.03 -3.67
C PHE A 10 2.76 -11.15 -2.81
N ASN A 11 1.61 -10.85 -3.40
CA ASN A 11 0.32 -11.10 -2.74
C ASN A 11 -0.02 -12.60 -2.67
N HIS A 12 0.47 -13.38 -3.64
CA HIS A 12 0.23 -14.82 -3.75
C HIS A 12 1.52 -15.55 -4.12
N ASN A 13 1.60 -16.84 -3.79
CA ASN A 13 2.77 -17.64 -4.18
C ASN A 13 2.85 -17.73 -5.71
N TYR A 14 3.86 -17.09 -6.31
CA TYR A 14 4.09 -17.10 -7.74
C TYR A 14 5.57 -17.08 -8.10
N GLU A 15 6.24 -18.21 -7.84
CA GLU A 15 7.70 -18.37 -8.02
C GLU A 15 8.20 -18.13 -9.45
N ALA A 16 7.33 -18.31 -10.46
CA ALA A 16 7.67 -18.12 -11.87
C ALA A 16 8.16 -16.69 -12.22
N ASN A 17 7.84 -15.69 -11.38
CA ASN A 17 8.29 -14.31 -11.57
C ASN A 17 9.67 -14.02 -10.95
N LEU A 18 10.20 -14.87 -10.07
CA LEU A 18 11.42 -14.55 -9.29
C LEU A 18 12.62 -14.19 -10.17
N ASP A 19 12.98 -15.05 -11.12
CA ASP A 19 14.15 -14.82 -11.99
C ASP A 19 13.94 -13.68 -12.98
N ARG A 20 12.70 -13.50 -13.44
CA ARG A 20 12.34 -12.41 -14.35
C ARG A 20 12.49 -11.06 -13.66
N LEU A 21 11.92 -10.91 -12.46
CA LEU A 21 12.03 -9.69 -11.66
C LEU A 21 13.49 -9.43 -11.26
N LYS A 22 14.23 -10.47 -10.87
CA LYS A 22 15.67 -10.35 -10.60
C LYS A 22 16.40 -9.76 -11.80
N THR A 23 16.11 -10.25 -13.02
CA THR A 23 16.72 -9.75 -14.25
C THR A 23 16.32 -8.30 -14.57
N ILE A 24 15.05 -7.94 -14.37
CA ILE A 24 14.52 -6.58 -14.62
C ILE A 24 15.19 -5.53 -13.72
N TYR A 25 15.48 -5.89 -12.47
CA TYR A 25 16.05 -4.98 -11.48
C TYR A 25 17.57 -5.12 -11.33
N ALA A 26 18.17 -6.19 -11.87
CA ALA A 26 19.60 -6.39 -11.92
C ALA A 26 20.31 -5.20 -12.57
N GLY A 27 21.44 -4.78 -11.99
CA GLY A 27 22.21 -3.62 -12.44
C GLY A 27 21.64 -2.26 -12.00
N ARG A 28 20.39 -2.20 -11.50
CA ARG A 28 19.81 -1.00 -10.86
C ARG A 28 19.79 -1.07 -9.34
N PHE A 29 19.65 -2.29 -8.82
CA PHE A 29 19.68 -2.59 -7.39
C PHE A 29 20.56 -3.81 -7.14
N GLU A 30 21.49 -3.68 -6.22
CA GLU A 30 22.39 -4.77 -5.78
C GLU A 30 21.66 -5.73 -4.84
N ASP A 31 20.99 -5.17 -3.82
CA ASP A 31 20.30 -5.94 -2.78
C ASP A 31 18.80 -6.05 -3.10
N ILE A 32 18.42 -7.18 -3.70
CA ILE A 32 17.04 -7.51 -4.08
C ILE A 32 16.57 -8.72 -3.27
N TYR A 33 15.46 -8.58 -2.55
CA TYR A 33 14.80 -9.66 -1.82
C TYR A 33 13.35 -9.81 -2.27
N PHE A 34 12.82 -11.02 -2.18
CA PHE A 34 11.44 -11.34 -2.54
C PHE A 34 10.67 -11.74 -1.29
N ILE A 35 9.55 -11.08 -1.02
CA ILE A 35 8.65 -11.43 0.08
C ILE A 35 7.55 -12.31 -0.50
N MET A 36 7.59 -13.61 -0.21
CA MET A 36 6.75 -14.62 -0.88
C MET A 36 5.93 -15.42 0.13
N PRO A 37 4.60 -15.42 0.04
CA PRO A 37 3.77 -16.21 0.95
C PRO A 37 3.91 -17.70 0.65
N PHE A 38 4.03 -18.50 1.71
CA PHE A 38 4.07 -19.97 1.64
C PHE A 38 5.19 -20.53 0.74
N TYR A 39 6.31 -19.82 0.64
CA TYR A 39 7.47 -20.30 -0.11
C TYR A 39 8.16 -21.45 0.65
N THR A 40 8.42 -22.56 -0.04
CA THR A 40 9.03 -23.77 0.53
C THR A 40 10.41 -24.10 -0.06
N GLY A 41 10.89 -23.30 -1.01
CA GLY A 41 12.21 -23.49 -1.61
C GLY A 41 13.36 -22.98 -0.72
N SER A 42 14.58 -23.04 -1.26
CA SER A 42 15.83 -22.79 -0.51
C SER A 42 16.57 -21.52 -0.93
N ARG A 43 15.98 -20.68 -1.78
CA ARG A 43 16.60 -19.44 -2.24
C ARG A 43 16.81 -18.47 -1.07
N LYS A 44 18.04 -17.98 -0.93
CA LYS A 44 18.44 -17.04 0.14
C LYS A 44 17.88 -15.63 -0.05
N ASP A 45 17.57 -15.26 -1.29
CA ASP A 45 16.96 -13.98 -1.63
C ASP A 45 15.43 -13.98 -1.46
N VAL A 46 14.83 -15.08 -0.97
CA VAL A 46 13.39 -15.19 -0.74
C VAL A 46 13.07 -15.27 0.76
N ILE A 47 12.28 -14.31 1.23
CA ILE A 47 11.72 -14.24 2.57
C ILE A 47 10.34 -14.91 2.55
N SER A 48 10.28 -16.12 3.10
CA SER A 48 9.03 -16.86 3.24
C SER A 48 8.17 -16.26 4.35
N VAL A 49 6.93 -15.93 4.02
CA VAL A 49 5.94 -15.36 4.95
C VAL A 49 4.67 -16.20 4.96
N HIS A 50 3.88 -16.07 6.02
CA HIS A 50 2.62 -16.81 6.18
C HIS A 50 1.54 -15.83 6.59
N GLY A 51 0.39 -15.88 5.90
CA GLY A 51 -0.74 -15.03 6.25
C GLY A 51 -1.72 -14.83 5.11
N ASN A 52 -2.53 -13.79 5.25
CA ASN A 52 -3.58 -13.43 4.32
C ASN A 52 -3.13 -12.23 3.48
N SER A 53 -3.34 -12.27 2.16
CA SER A 53 -3.00 -11.17 1.26
C SER A 53 -3.77 -9.88 1.56
N TYR A 54 -4.91 -9.94 2.26
CA TYR A 54 -5.60 -8.74 2.76
C TYR A 54 -4.83 -8.00 3.86
N TYR A 55 -3.85 -8.65 4.50
CA TYR A 55 -3.10 -8.17 5.65
C TYR A 55 -1.58 -8.23 5.40
N PHE A 56 -1.14 -8.00 4.15
CA PHE A 56 0.26 -8.15 3.75
C PHE A 56 1.23 -7.16 4.43
N GLN A 57 0.75 -6.16 5.18
CA GLN A 57 1.61 -5.40 6.09
C GLN A 57 2.36 -6.31 7.07
N GLY A 58 1.81 -7.47 7.43
CA GLY A 58 2.49 -8.48 8.22
C GLY A 58 3.67 -9.13 7.50
N TYR A 59 3.59 -9.23 6.16
CA TYR A 59 4.68 -9.70 5.32
C TYR A 59 5.83 -8.68 5.32
N VAL A 60 5.48 -7.39 5.19
CA VAL A 60 6.43 -6.28 5.32
C VAL A 60 7.10 -6.31 6.69
N ALA A 61 6.34 -6.43 7.78
CA ALA A 61 6.88 -6.53 9.14
C ALA A 61 7.88 -7.69 9.28
N LYS A 62 7.54 -8.87 8.76
CA LYS A 62 8.42 -10.05 8.81
C LYS A 62 9.71 -9.83 8.02
N ALA A 63 9.63 -9.25 6.83
CA ALA A 63 10.79 -8.97 6.00
C ALA A 63 11.71 -7.92 6.63
N LEU A 64 11.14 -6.84 7.14
CA LEU A 64 11.89 -5.82 7.88
C LEU A 64 12.57 -6.41 9.11
N ASP A 65 11.88 -7.24 9.90
CA ASP A 65 12.46 -7.87 11.10
C ASP A 65 13.67 -8.75 10.76
N GLN A 66 13.60 -9.47 9.63
CA GLN A 66 14.71 -10.27 9.15
C GLN A 66 15.87 -9.45 8.60
N LEU A 67 15.63 -8.27 8.02
CA LEU A 67 16.66 -7.50 7.32
C LEU A 67 17.17 -6.28 8.11
N LYS A 68 16.55 -5.92 9.24
CA LYS A 68 16.91 -4.72 10.02
C LYS A 68 18.36 -4.70 10.52
N HIS A 69 19.00 -5.86 10.66
CA HIS A 69 20.38 -6.00 11.09
C HIS A 69 21.41 -5.74 9.97
N LEU A 70 20.95 -5.55 8.73
CA LEU A 70 21.79 -5.22 7.58
C LEU A 70 21.94 -3.70 7.39
N ASP A 71 21.36 -2.88 8.27
CA ASP A 71 21.62 -1.44 8.37
C ASP A 71 21.45 -0.61 7.09
N TYR A 72 20.62 -1.06 6.14
CA TYR A 72 20.21 -0.27 4.97
C TYR A 72 19.62 1.07 5.40
N GLU A 73 19.88 2.14 4.65
CA GLU A 73 19.26 3.45 4.94
C GLU A 73 17.76 3.43 4.65
N HIS A 74 17.37 2.73 3.58
CA HIS A 74 15.97 2.57 3.18
C HIS A 74 15.62 1.14 2.81
N TYR A 75 14.36 0.80 3.01
CA TYR A 75 13.73 -0.43 2.53
C TYR A 75 12.63 -0.04 1.56
N ALA A 76 12.84 -0.29 0.27
CA ALA A 76 11.87 0.02 -0.79
C ALA A 76 11.03 -1.22 -1.09
N VAL A 77 9.79 -1.24 -0.62
CA VAL A 77 8.84 -2.32 -0.90
C VAL A 77 8.06 -1.99 -2.16
N VAL A 78 8.01 -2.91 -3.12
CA VAL A 78 7.23 -2.80 -4.36
C VAL A 78 6.46 -4.09 -4.62
N GLY A 79 5.24 -4.02 -5.14
CA GLY A 79 4.46 -5.19 -5.57
C GLY A 79 5.10 -5.89 -6.77
N ASP A 80 4.89 -7.20 -6.89
CA ASP A 80 5.46 -8.01 -7.99
C ASP A 80 4.93 -7.62 -9.39
N ASP A 81 3.79 -6.94 -9.45
CA ASP A 81 3.19 -6.37 -10.65
C ASP A 81 3.34 -4.84 -10.74
N LEU A 82 4.22 -4.22 -9.97
CA LEU A 82 4.58 -2.81 -10.09
C LEU A 82 5.99 -2.66 -10.68
N MET A 83 6.09 -1.96 -11.81
CA MET A 83 7.37 -1.71 -12.47
C MET A 83 7.86 -0.30 -12.19
N LEU A 84 8.99 -0.17 -11.49
CA LEU A 84 9.66 1.11 -11.32
C LEU A 84 10.18 1.62 -12.66
N ASN A 85 10.17 2.94 -12.84
CA ASN A 85 10.78 3.58 -13.98
C ASN A 85 12.25 3.09 -14.15
N PRO A 86 12.66 2.65 -15.37
CA PRO A 86 14.02 2.14 -15.62
C PRO A 86 15.14 3.10 -15.21
N ALA A 87 14.88 4.41 -15.20
CA ALA A 87 15.86 5.41 -14.76
C ALA A 87 16.10 5.39 -13.24
N ILE A 88 15.22 4.79 -12.45
CA ILE A 88 15.34 4.68 -10.98
C ILE A 88 16.26 3.51 -10.62
N ASN A 89 17.25 3.80 -9.77
CA ASN A 89 18.22 2.85 -9.25
C ASN A 89 18.64 3.23 -7.82
N GLN A 90 19.49 2.41 -7.20
CA GLN A 90 19.96 2.58 -5.82
C GLN A 90 20.68 3.91 -5.55
N ASN A 91 21.21 4.59 -6.57
CA ASN A 91 21.96 5.83 -6.40
C ASN A 91 21.10 7.10 -6.57
N ASN A 92 19.88 6.99 -7.11
CA ASN A 92 19.05 8.17 -7.42
C ASN A 92 17.60 8.09 -6.94
N TYR A 93 17.16 6.98 -6.33
CA TYR A 93 15.79 6.83 -5.85
C TYR A 93 15.36 7.97 -4.90
N LYS A 94 16.27 8.44 -4.05
CA LYS A 94 16.01 9.56 -3.13
C LYS A 94 15.49 10.81 -3.85
N ASP A 95 16.07 11.14 -5.00
CA ASP A 95 15.67 12.31 -5.79
C ASP A 95 14.32 12.13 -6.48
N TYR A 96 14.02 10.89 -6.91
CA TYR A 96 12.75 10.55 -7.56
C TYR A 96 11.59 10.58 -6.56
N PHE A 97 11.78 9.98 -5.39
CA PHE A 97 10.75 9.85 -4.36
C PHE A 97 10.75 10.96 -3.31
N LYS A 98 11.73 11.88 -3.37
CA LYS A 98 11.92 12.98 -2.40
C LYS A 98 12.02 12.45 -0.97
N VAL A 99 12.88 11.45 -0.78
CA VAL A 99 13.15 10.85 0.53
C VAL A 99 14.57 11.15 1.00
N ASP A 100 14.75 11.21 2.31
CA ASP A 100 16.01 11.32 3.04
C ASP A 100 15.99 10.36 4.24
N GLU A 101 17.02 10.38 5.09
CA GLU A 101 17.17 9.48 6.24
C GLU A 101 15.96 9.42 7.21
N LYS A 102 15.05 10.39 7.15
CA LYS A 102 13.88 10.53 8.04
C LYS A 102 12.55 10.54 7.29
N THR A 103 12.58 10.57 5.97
CA THR A 103 11.40 10.75 5.13
C THR A 103 11.00 9.41 4.52
N ALA A 104 9.79 8.94 4.87
CA ALA A 104 9.18 7.82 4.18
C ALA A 104 8.52 8.25 2.87
N PHE A 105 8.28 7.33 1.94
CA PHE A 105 7.46 7.58 0.77
C PHE A 105 6.26 6.63 0.72
N ILE A 106 5.10 7.18 0.39
CA ILE A 106 3.92 6.39 0.00
C ILE A 106 3.10 7.20 -1.03
N PRO A 107 2.48 6.58 -2.05
CA PRO A 107 1.93 7.29 -3.20
C PRO A 107 0.98 8.45 -2.87
N GLY A 108 0.15 8.26 -1.85
CA GLY A 108 -0.53 9.37 -1.23
C GLY A 108 -1.42 8.86 -0.13
N ILE A 109 -1.50 9.60 0.95
CA ILE A 109 -2.35 9.33 2.09
C ILE A 109 -3.69 10.02 1.83
N PHE A 110 -4.78 9.33 2.15
CA PHE A 110 -6.13 9.90 2.16
C PHE A 110 -6.78 9.74 3.52
N LEU A 111 -7.62 10.71 3.86
CA LEU A 111 -8.45 10.64 5.05
C LEU A 111 -9.69 9.78 4.76
N LEU A 112 -9.95 8.81 5.63
CA LEU A 112 -11.12 7.93 5.50
C LEU A 112 -12.44 8.70 5.55
N ASN A 113 -12.44 9.85 6.21
CA ASN A 113 -13.60 10.73 6.40
C ASN A 113 -13.73 11.83 5.33
N ASP A 114 -12.77 11.97 4.40
CA ASP A 114 -12.82 13.03 3.40
C ASP A 114 -13.32 12.49 2.06
N LEU A 115 -14.56 12.84 1.74
CA LEU A 115 -15.23 12.50 0.49
C LEU A 115 -14.96 13.46 -0.66
N LYS A 116 -14.23 14.54 -0.39
CA LYS A 116 -13.85 15.55 -1.38
C LYS A 116 -12.43 15.35 -1.87
N GLU A 117 -11.67 14.48 -1.22
CA GLU A 117 -10.29 14.15 -1.61
C GLU A 117 -10.28 13.45 -2.97
N GLY A 118 -10.24 14.27 -4.03
CA GLY A 118 -9.91 13.86 -5.37
C GLY A 118 -8.41 13.99 -5.57
N ARG A 119 -7.75 12.90 -5.98
CA ARG A 119 -6.35 12.97 -6.43
C ARG A 119 -6.31 13.46 -7.87
N PRO A 120 -5.19 14.02 -8.34
CA PRO A 120 -5.01 14.43 -9.74
C PRO A 120 -5.48 13.36 -10.75
N ASN A 121 -5.30 12.07 -10.41
CA ASN A 121 -5.71 10.92 -11.24
C ASN A 121 -6.91 10.12 -10.68
N ARG A 122 -7.44 10.48 -9.51
CA ARG A 122 -8.63 9.84 -8.92
C ARG A 122 -9.75 10.87 -8.89
N LYS A 123 -10.46 10.98 -10.01
CA LYS A 123 -11.61 11.90 -10.20
C LYS A 123 -12.75 11.68 -9.19
N TYR A 124 -12.74 10.56 -8.47
CA TYR A 124 -13.77 10.20 -7.50
C TYR A 124 -13.13 9.92 -6.14
N PRO A 125 -13.84 10.26 -5.05
CA PRO A 125 -13.38 9.93 -3.71
C PRO A 125 -13.17 8.42 -3.57
N PRO A 126 -12.26 8.01 -2.68
CA PRO A 126 -11.92 6.63 -2.45
C PRO A 126 -13.11 5.85 -1.87
N TYR A 127 -14.02 5.34 -2.73
CA TYR A 127 -14.97 4.31 -2.32
C TYR A 127 -14.22 2.99 -2.25
N TRP A 128 -13.79 2.62 -1.05
CA TRP A 128 -13.13 1.35 -0.82
C TRP A 128 -14.15 0.26 -0.51
N PRO A 129 -14.11 -0.89 -1.21
CA PRO A 129 -14.95 -2.05 -0.89
C PRO A 129 -14.85 -2.49 0.58
N TRP A 130 -13.75 -2.14 1.25
CA TRP A 130 -13.43 -2.51 2.63
C TRP A 130 -13.87 -1.49 3.69
N ASN A 131 -14.53 -0.39 3.31
CA ASN A 131 -15.03 0.62 4.25
C ASN A 131 -15.87 0.02 5.39
N GLU A 132 -16.67 -1.01 5.09
CA GLU A 132 -17.44 -1.72 6.12
C GLU A 132 -16.54 -2.41 7.16
N ARG A 133 -15.43 -3.05 6.73
CA ARG A 133 -14.48 -3.68 7.66
C ARG A 133 -13.75 -2.65 8.51
N ILE A 134 -13.42 -1.50 7.95
CA ILE A 134 -12.76 -0.40 8.68
C ILE A 134 -13.68 0.13 9.79
N LEU A 135 -14.99 0.19 9.57
CA LEU A 135 -15.95 0.62 10.59
C LEU A 135 -16.22 -0.42 11.67
N GLN A 136 -15.98 -1.69 11.34
CA GLN A 136 -16.05 -2.81 12.28
C GLN A 136 -14.72 -3.02 13.01
N PHE A 137 -13.65 -2.30 12.61
CA PHE A 137 -12.35 -2.37 13.26
C PHE A 137 -12.46 -2.00 14.74
N SER A 138 -11.76 -2.75 15.56
CA SER A 138 -11.65 -2.55 16.99
C SER A 138 -10.20 -2.76 17.39
N THR A 139 -9.71 -1.94 18.32
CA THR A 139 -8.42 -2.18 18.98
C THR A 139 -8.52 -3.19 20.12
N ARG A 140 -9.74 -3.70 20.39
CA ARG A 140 -10.02 -4.74 21.38
C ARG A 140 -10.57 -5.95 20.65
N VAL A 141 -9.73 -6.97 20.53
CA VAL A 141 -10.06 -8.27 19.95
C VAL A 141 -9.62 -9.32 20.96
N ASP A 142 -10.51 -10.26 21.27
CA ASP A 142 -10.23 -11.32 22.24
C ASP A 142 -8.97 -12.10 21.82
N GLY A 143 -8.05 -12.29 22.77
CA GLY A 143 -6.78 -12.97 22.52
C GLY A 143 -5.69 -12.11 21.88
N VAL A 144 -5.92 -10.80 21.65
CA VAL A 144 -4.91 -9.89 21.09
C VAL A 144 -4.66 -8.70 22.04
N GLU A 145 -3.51 -8.73 22.71
CA GLU A 145 -3.10 -7.68 23.65
C GLU A 145 -2.31 -6.56 22.95
N VAL A 146 -3.01 -5.60 22.36
CA VAL A 146 -2.37 -4.55 21.52
C VAL A 146 -2.22 -3.19 22.20
N GLU A 147 -2.96 -2.93 23.29
CA GLU A 147 -3.09 -1.58 23.88
C GLU A 147 -1.75 -0.99 24.33
N LYS A 148 -0.77 -1.82 24.70
CA LYS A 148 0.57 -1.39 25.13
C LYS A 148 1.53 -1.12 23.95
N PHE A 149 1.17 -1.57 22.75
CA PHE A 149 2.03 -1.55 21.58
C PHE A 149 1.62 -0.51 20.54
N LEU A 150 0.41 0.04 20.64
CA LEU A 150 -0.01 1.18 19.84
C LEU A 150 0.08 2.47 20.67
N PRO A 151 0.36 3.61 20.03
CA PRO A 151 0.14 4.91 20.65
C PRO A 151 -1.31 5.04 21.13
N SER A 152 -1.54 5.90 22.12
CA SER A 152 -2.92 6.28 22.48
C SER A 152 -3.63 6.92 21.28
N LYS A 153 -4.97 7.01 21.32
CA LYS A 153 -5.72 7.65 20.22
C LYS A 153 -5.32 9.12 20.06
N GLU A 154 -5.04 9.79 21.16
CA GLU A 154 -4.64 11.19 21.22
C GLU A 154 -3.25 11.37 20.61
N GLU A 155 -2.29 10.50 20.95
CA GLU A 155 -0.95 10.50 20.38
C GLU A 155 -0.97 10.17 18.89
N ALA A 156 -1.73 9.15 18.48
CA ALA A 156 -1.87 8.79 17.07
C ALA A 156 -2.46 9.95 16.26
N ALA A 157 -3.52 10.58 16.77
CA ALA A 157 -4.10 11.76 16.12
C ALA A 157 -3.11 12.92 16.04
N ALA A 158 -2.28 13.13 17.07
CA ALA A 158 -1.25 14.17 17.06
C ALA A 158 -0.17 13.90 16.00
N ARG A 159 0.30 12.65 15.87
CA ARG A 159 1.26 12.25 14.81
C ARG A 159 0.68 12.45 13.41
N LEU A 160 -0.57 12.04 13.19
CA LEU A 160 -1.23 12.28 11.90
C LEU A 160 -1.34 13.79 11.58
N ARG A 161 -1.65 14.63 12.56
CA ARG A 161 -1.67 16.10 12.38
C ARG A 161 -0.30 16.68 12.06
N GLN A 162 0.79 16.12 12.59
CA GLN A 162 2.15 16.55 12.26
C GLN A 162 2.45 16.39 10.76
N HIS A 163 1.86 15.41 10.10
CA HIS A 163 1.93 15.22 8.66
C HIS A 163 0.91 16.04 7.86
N GLY A 164 0.14 16.92 8.51
CA GLY A 164 -0.89 17.75 7.89
C GLY A 164 -2.25 17.08 7.75
N PHE A 165 -2.46 15.90 8.34
CA PHE A 165 -3.73 15.18 8.25
C PHE A 165 -4.65 15.55 9.42
N ASN A 166 -5.63 16.40 9.15
CA ASN A 166 -6.65 16.79 10.13
C ASN A 166 -7.68 15.66 10.32
N PHE A 167 -7.34 14.73 11.19
CA PHE A 167 -8.18 13.58 11.49
C PHE A 167 -9.43 13.96 12.31
N THR A 168 -10.59 13.46 11.87
CA THR A 168 -11.81 13.36 12.69
C THR A 168 -12.25 11.90 12.75
N SER A 169 -12.61 11.44 13.95
CA SER A 169 -13.06 10.07 14.16
C SER A 169 -14.38 9.78 13.46
N ARG A 170 -15.17 10.82 13.16
CA ARG A 170 -16.52 10.66 12.62
C ARG A 170 -16.49 10.43 11.11
N MET A 171 -17.10 9.34 10.68
CA MET A 171 -17.25 9.02 9.26
C MET A 171 -18.53 9.66 8.70
N PRO A 172 -18.45 10.39 7.56
CA PRO A 172 -19.64 10.92 6.90
C PRO A 172 -20.52 9.78 6.37
N TRP A 173 -21.84 9.95 6.52
CA TRP A 173 -22.82 8.95 6.10
C TRP A 173 -22.79 8.72 4.58
N GLU A 174 -22.33 9.71 3.82
CA GLU A 174 -22.22 9.68 2.37
C GLU A 174 -21.19 8.64 1.88
N ILE A 175 -20.25 8.17 2.73
CA ILE A 175 -19.34 7.06 2.42
C ILE A 175 -20.11 5.77 2.14
N PHE A 176 -21.24 5.57 2.82
CA PHE A 176 -22.11 4.41 2.63
C PHE A 176 -22.98 4.52 1.36
N TYR A 177 -23.02 5.71 0.75
CA TYR A 177 -23.79 6.01 -0.47
C TYR A 177 -22.92 6.16 -1.73
N GLY A 178 -21.63 5.82 -1.65
CA GLY A 178 -20.71 5.90 -2.77
C GLY A 178 -21.17 5.13 -4.02
N ARG A 179 -20.42 5.27 -5.12
CA ARG A 179 -20.72 4.81 -6.51
C ARG A 179 -21.53 3.51 -6.65
N SER A 180 -21.38 2.54 -5.74
CA SER A 180 -22.20 1.33 -5.62
C SER A 180 -23.70 1.63 -5.50
N ALA A 181 -24.17 2.56 -4.64
CA ALA A 181 -25.59 2.85 -4.51
C ALA A 181 -26.17 3.42 -5.82
N ARG A 182 -25.51 4.41 -6.44
CA ARG A 182 -25.93 4.95 -7.75
C ARG A 182 -25.85 3.90 -8.86
N LYS A 183 -24.75 3.15 -8.98
CA LYS A 183 -24.61 2.12 -10.03
C LYS A 183 -25.60 0.95 -9.83
N TYR A 184 -25.85 0.51 -8.60
CA TYR A 184 -26.79 -0.58 -8.29
C TYR A 184 -28.27 -0.16 -8.25
N LEU A 185 -28.58 1.12 -7.99
CA LEU A 185 -29.93 1.65 -8.14
C LEU A 185 -30.34 1.73 -9.62
N PHE A 186 -29.40 2.03 -10.52
CA PHE A 186 -29.65 2.12 -11.96
C PHE A 186 -29.50 0.77 -12.71
N GLU A 187 -28.65 -0.16 -12.24
CA GLU A 187 -28.64 -1.54 -12.71
C GLU A 187 -29.73 -2.36 -11.98
N GLN A 188 -30.94 -2.38 -12.53
CA GLN A 188 -32.21 -2.89 -11.96
C GLN A 188 -32.26 -4.31 -11.36
N LYS A 189 -31.14 -5.04 -11.19
CA LYS A 189 -31.12 -6.45 -10.74
C LYS A 189 -30.39 -6.69 -9.41
N ARG A 190 -30.04 -5.66 -8.62
CA ARG A 190 -29.33 -5.84 -7.33
C ARG A 190 -29.81 -4.93 -6.18
N TRP A 191 -30.97 -4.30 -6.29
CA TRP A 191 -31.50 -3.39 -5.27
C TRP A 191 -31.61 -4.02 -3.88
N TRP A 192 -31.90 -5.33 -3.77
CA TRP A 192 -31.90 -6.07 -2.50
C TRP A 192 -30.51 -6.20 -1.86
N LYS A 193 -29.42 -6.25 -2.63
CA LYS A 193 -28.06 -6.23 -2.09
C LYS A 193 -27.72 -4.86 -1.53
N THR A 194 -28.15 -3.79 -2.21
CA THR A 194 -28.03 -2.42 -1.71
C THR A 194 -28.85 -2.21 -0.44
N LEU A 195 -30.08 -2.74 -0.38
CA LEU A 195 -30.93 -2.67 0.81
C LEU A 195 -30.33 -3.49 1.97
N LYS A 196 -29.87 -4.72 1.73
CA LYS A 196 -29.17 -5.52 2.77
C LYS A 196 -27.90 -4.82 3.26
N TYR A 197 -27.12 -4.24 2.36
CA TYR A 197 -25.94 -3.46 2.72
C TYR A 197 -26.33 -2.24 3.56
N PHE A 198 -27.40 -1.53 3.20
CA PHE A 198 -27.91 -0.40 3.95
C PHE A 198 -28.37 -0.81 5.35
N VAL A 199 -29.25 -1.81 5.47
CA VAL A 199 -29.75 -2.33 6.76
C VAL A 199 -28.62 -2.87 7.63
N ARG A 200 -27.61 -3.52 7.05
CA ARG A 200 -26.44 -4.02 7.82
C ARG A 200 -25.55 -2.88 8.32
N ASN A 201 -25.48 -1.78 7.56
CA ASN A 201 -24.64 -0.65 7.89
C ASN A 201 -25.37 0.47 8.65
N THR A 202 -26.70 0.42 8.85
CA THR A 202 -27.42 1.45 9.61
C THR A 202 -26.89 1.62 11.04
N ALA A 203 -26.48 0.52 11.68
CA ALA A 203 -25.82 0.55 12.98
C ALA A 203 -24.40 1.17 12.94
N SER A 204 -23.80 1.29 11.75
CA SER A 204 -22.51 1.93 11.50
C SER A 204 -22.64 3.38 11.02
N ILE A 205 -23.85 3.82 10.61
CA ILE A 205 -24.14 5.21 10.29
C ILE A 205 -24.01 6.02 11.59
N ASN A 206 -23.01 6.91 11.64
CA ASN A 206 -22.60 7.70 12.82
C ASN A 206 -21.66 7.01 13.83
N LYS A 207 -21.04 5.88 13.52
CA LYS A 207 -19.95 5.37 14.37
C LYS A 207 -18.67 6.18 14.15
N ASP A 208 -18.04 6.54 15.26
CA ASP A 208 -16.67 7.00 15.26
C ASP A 208 -15.72 5.82 14.99
N LEU A 209 -14.65 6.07 14.24
CA LEU A 209 -13.57 5.12 14.05
C LEU A 209 -12.97 4.76 15.41
N ALA A 210 -12.73 3.47 15.61
CA ALA A 210 -12.15 2.98 16.86
C ALA A 210 -10.73 3.52 17.09
N TYR A 211 -10.01 3.96 16.06
CA TYR A 211 -8.66 4.49 16.13
C TYR A 211 -8.41 5.53 15.01
N PRO A 212 -7.45 6.46 15.17
CA PRO A 212 -7.02 7.32 14.06
C PRO A 212 -6.37 6.52 12.94
N LEU A 213 -7.04 6.46 11.80
CA LEU A 213 -6.65 5.64 10.66
C LEU A 213 -6.61 6.50 9.39
N VAL A 214 -5.62 6.23 8.55
CA VAL A 214 -5.47 6.82 7.22
C VAL A 214 -5.30 5.72 6.18
N GLY A 215 -5.63 6.02 4.93
CA GLY A 215 -5.52 5.06 3.83
C GLY A 215 -4.53 5.49 2.76
N SER A 216 -4.03 4.53 1.98
CA SER A 216 -3.21 4.75 0.79
C SER A 216 -3.20 3.49 -0.07
N TYR A 217 -2.99 3.71 -1.36
CA TYR A 217 -2.46 2.67 -2.23
C TYR A 217 -1.13 2.15 -1.68
N SER A 218 -0.95 0.82 -1.64
CA SER A 218 0.09 0.16 -0.82
C SER A 218 1.03 -0.76 -1.61
N ASP A 219 0.98 -0.75 -2.94
CA ASP A 219 1.90 -1.53 -3.80
C ASP A 219 3.31 -0.93 -3.88
N ILE A 220 3.54 0.27 -3.33
CA ILE A 220 4.88 0.82 -3.15
C ILE A 220 4.97 1.62 -1.86
N VAL A 221 6.05 1.42 -1.11
CA VAL A 221 6.40 2.21 0.07
C VAL A 221 7.92 2.24 0.23
N ILE A 222 8.49 3.37 0.64
CA ILE A 222 9.90 3.46 1.03
C ILE A 222 9.97 3.80 2.50
N ILE A 223 10.70 2.98 3.25
CA ILE A 223 10.74 3.02 4.71
C ILE A 223 12.17 3.40 5.14
N PRO A 224 12.39 4.54 5.80
CA PRO A 224 13.70 4.90 6.32
C PRO A 224 14.05 4.03 7.53
N ARG A 225 15.33 3.72 7.68
CA ARG A 225 15.86 2.92 8.80
C ARG A 225 15.40 3.40 10.17
N GLY A 226 15.33 4.73 10.35
CA GLY A 226 15.00 5.37 11.62
C GLY A 226 13.65 4.94 12.21
N CYS A 227 12.72 4.46 11.38
CA CYS A 227 11.39 4.05 11.83
C CYS A 227 11.09 2.55 11.64
N VAL A 228 12.07 1.74 11.23
CA VAL A 228 11.87 0.31 10.92
C VAL A 228 11.32 -0.48 12.11
N ASN A 229 11.81 -0.24 13.33
CA ASN A 229 11.35 -0.96 14.51
C ASN A 229 9.87 -0.67 14.83
N GLN A 230 9.47 0.60 14.73
CA GLN A 230 8.07 1.02 14.90
C GLN A 230 7.19 0.46 13.79
N MET A 231 7.69 0.45 12.54
CA MET A 231 7.02 -0.18 11.42
C MET A 231 6.76 -1.67 11.66
N ILE A 232 7.77 -2.43 12.09
CA ILE A 232 7.61 -3.85 12.43
C ILE A 232 6.51 -4.04 13.49
N GLN A 233 6.55 -3.24 14.56
CA GLN A 233 5.59 -3.33 15.65
C GLN A 233 4.17 -2.98 15.19
N TYR A 234 3.97 -1.83 14.56
CA TYR A 234 2.63 -1.37 14.17
C TYR A 234 2.04 -2.22 13.04
N CYS A 235 2.82 -2.61 12.04
CA CYS A 235 2.35 -3.54 11.01
C CYS A 235 1.98 -4.90 11.61
N GLY A 236 2.79 -5.44 12.53
CA GLY A 236 2.49 -6.68 13.25
C GLY A 236 1.19 -6.61 14.05
N VAL A 237 1.01 -5.53 14.81
CA VAL A 237 -0.24 -5.27 15.57
C VAL A 237 -1.44 -5.17 14.63
N PHE A 238 -1.36 -4.37 13.57
CA PHE A 238 -2.48 -4.20 12.65
C PHE A 238 -2.80 -5.47 11.86
N THR A 239 -1.83 -6.34 11.59
CA THR A 239 -2.09 -7.68 11.07
C THR A 239 -2.85 -8.54 12.07
N ALA A 240 -2.45 -8.53 13.36
CA ALA A 240 -3.15 -9.29 14.40
C ALA A 240 -4.60 -8.80 14.62
N LEU A 241 -4.86 -7.51 14.39
CA LEU A 241 -6.19 -6.91 14.42
C LEU A 241 -6.95 -7.02 13.09
N GLU A 242 -6.42 -7.74 12.11
CA GLU A 242 -7.03 -7.93 10.79
C GLU A 242 -7.42 -6.62 10.07
N LEU A 243 -6.63 -5.55 10.29
CA LEU A 243 -6.84 -4.29 9.60
C LEU A 243 -6.36 -4.43 8.15
N PHE A 244 -7.25 -4.07 7.21
CA PHE A 244 -6.96 -4.15 5.79
C PHE A 244 -5.73 -3.33 5.41
N VAL A 245 -4.88 -3.89 4.55
CA VAL A 245 -3.53 -3.40 4.29
C VAL A 245 -3.45 -1.96 3.81
N GLU A 246 -4.39 -1.52 2.97
CA GLU A 246 -4.42 -0.14 2.46
C GLU A 246 -4.89 0.88 3.48
N VAL A 247 -5.10 0.45 4.72
CA VAL A 247 -5.25 1.28 5.91
C VAL A 247 -4.14 1.00 6.92
N ALA A 248 -3.83 -0.28 7.13
CA ALA A 248 -2.85 -0.71 8.11
C ALA A 248 -1.42 -0.23 7.78
N LEU A 249 -0.94 -0.45 6.56
CA LEU A 249 0.40 -0.04 6.13
C LEU A 249 0.58 1.49 6.13
N PRO A 250 -0.30 2.30 5.51
CA PRO A 250 -0.18 3.76 5.57
C PRO A 250 -0.32 4.31 6.98
N THR A 251 -1.21 3.74 7.81
CA THR A 251 -1.32 4.15 9.21
C THR A 251 -0.04 3.81 9.98
N ALA A 252 0.50 2.60 9.83
CA ALA A 252 1.78 2.23 10.46
C ALA A 252 2.90 3.18 10.04
N LEU A 253 3.00 3.51 8.75
CA LEU A 253 3.99 4.45 8.22
C LEU A 253 3.83 5.84 8.84
N ALA A 254 2.61 6.38 8.84
CA ALA A 254 2.32 7.71 9.37
C ALA A 254 2.41 7.81 10.89
N LEU A 255 2.37 6.68 11.61
CA LEU A 255 2.67 6.65 13.04
C LEU A 255 4.16 6.49 13.31
N SER A 256 4.94 5.95 12.37
CA SER A 256 6.34 5.58 12.60
C SER A 256 7.33 6.63 12.08
N ALA A 257 7.07 7.20 10.91
CA ALA A 257 8.01 8.08 10.22
C ALA A 257 7.96 9.52 10.74
N ASP A 258 9.11 10.21 10.71
CA ASP A 258 9.18 11.63 11.10
C ASP A 258 8.52 12.53 10.06
N SER A 259 8.64 12.17 8.78
CA SER A 259 8.03 12.88 7.66
C SER A 259 7.69 11.92 6.51
N ILE A 260 6.78 12.35 5.63
CA ILE A 260 6.24 11.52 4.55
C ILE A 260 6.22 12.33 3.26
N SER A 261 6.94 11.85 2.27
CA SER A 261 6.83 12.25 0.87
C SER A 261 5.72 11.46 0.18
N GLN A 262 5.07 12.11 -0.79
CA GLN A 262 3.95 11.58 -1.55
C GLN A 262 4.11 11.95 -3.03
N GLU A 263 3.27 11.38 -3.89
CA GLU A 263 3.23 11.76 -5.30
C GLU A 263 2.81 13.22 -5.48
N THR A 264 3.30 13.81 -6.56
CA THR A 264 2.99 15.16 -7.00
C THR A 264 2.49 15.14 -8.44
N ASN A 265 2.08 16.28 -8.99
CA ASN A 265 1.69 16.33 -10.41
C ASN A 265 2.87 16.04 -11.33
N GLU A 266 4.09 16.39 -10.89
CA GLU A 266 5.35 16.30 -11.62
C GLU A 266 6.08 14.97 -11.44
N ARG A 267 5.75 14.20 -10.39
CA ARG A 267 6.33 12.88 -10.08
C ARG A 267 5.26 11.96 -9.50
N ARG A 268 4.79 11.00 -10.29
CA ARG A 268 3.68 10.09 -9.90
C ARG A 268 3.71 8.76 -10.61
N GLY A 269 3.05 7.76 -10.05
CA GLY A 269 2.78 6.49 -10.72
C GLY A 269 1.68 6.58 -11.76
N GLU A 270 1.79 5.74 -12.77
CA GLU A 270 0.75 5.48 -13.78
C GLU A 270 -0.03 4.23 -13.36
N THR A 271 -1.27 4.44 -12.90
CA THR A 271 -2.16 3.34 -12.46
C THR A 271 -3.25 3.07 -13.48
N TYR A 272 -3.38 1.81 -13.89
CA TYR A 272 -4.33 1.37 -14.90
C TYR A 272 -5.37 0.42 -14.29
N TRP A 273 -6.65 0.62 -14.65
CA TRP A 273 -7.75 -0.17 -14.12
C TRP A 273 -8.62 -0.70 -15.26
N ASN A 274 -9.12 -1.94 -15.11
CA ASN A 274 -10.04 -2.57 -16.06
C ASN A 274 -9.56 -2.47 -17.52
N ASP A 275 -10.37 -1.88 -18.41
CA ASP A 275 -10.10 -1.76 -19.84
C ASP A 275 -8.83 -0.98 -20.16
N ASP A 276 -8.37 -0.11 -19.27
CA ASP A 276 -7.15 0.66 -19.48
C ASP A 276 -5.88 -0.22 -19.42
N ILE A 277 -5.96 -1.38 -18.75
CA ILE A 277 -4.88 -2.37 -18.73
C ILE A 277 -4.69 -2.95 -20.14
N GLY A 278 -5.77 -3.30 -20.84
CA GLY A 278 -5.71 -3.81 -22.20
C GLY A 278 -5.16 -2.78 -23.20
N LYS A 279 -5.45 -1.49 -22.98
CA LYS A 279 -4.87 -0.40 -23.78
C LYS A 279 -3.37 -0.28 -23.56
N LEU A 280 -2.90 -0.40 -22.31
CA LEU A 280 -1.48 -0.39 -21.99
C LEU A 280 -0.75 -1.58 -22.64
N GLU A 281 -1.31 -2.78 -22.50
CA GLU A 281 -0.78 -4.01 -23.11
C GLU A 281 -0.67 -3.86 -24.64
N THR A 282 -1.72 -3.33 -25.28
CA THR A 282 -1.73 -3.07 -26.73
C THR A 282 -0.71 -2.00 -27.14
N LYS A 283 -0.58 -0.91 -26.36
CA LYS A 283 0.34 0.20 -26.65
C LYS A 283 1.80 -0.24 -26.79
N TYR A 284 2.20 -1.22 -25.99
CA TYR A 284 3.58 -1.73 -25.92
C TYR A 284 3.72 -3.16 -26.46
N HIS A 285 2.73 -3.60 -27.24
CA HIS A 285 2.69 -4.93 -27.88
C HIS A 285 2.96 -6.10 -26.94
N ASN A 286 2.58 -5.97 -25.66
CA ASN A 286 2.88 -6.93 -24.62
C ASN A 286 4.38 -7.27 -24.50
N THR A 287 5.29 -6.33 -24.78
CA THR A 287 6.75 -6.54 -24.63
C THR A 287 7.31 -5.69 -23.50
N LEU A 288 8.12 -6.31 -22.63
CA LEU A 288 8.74 -5.58 -21.52
C LEU A 288 9.72 -4.52 -22.03
N ASN A 289 10.47 -4.82 -23.08
CA ASN A 289 11.45 -3.88 -23.63
C ASN A 289 10.79 -2.58 -24.11
N GLU A 290 9.66 -2.66 -24.82
CA GLU A 290 8.95 -1.45 -25.25
C GLU A 290 8.32 -0.70 -24.08
N LEU A 291 7.75 -1.43 -23.10
CA LEU A 291 7.23 -0.81 -21.88
C LEU A 291 8.34 -0.03 -21.15
N MET A 292 9.49 -0.66 -20.92
CA MET A 292 10.64 -0.08 -20.23
C MET A 292 11.21 1.12 -20.98
N ASN A 293 11.31 1.05 -22.31
CA ASN A 293 11.77 2.19 -23.12
C ASN A 293 10.72 3.31 -23.25
N GLY A 294 9.45 3.01 -22.97
CA GLY A 294 8.32 3.92 -23.11
C GLY A 294 7.91 4.66 -21.84
N PHE A 295 8.63 4.50 -20.72
CA PHE A 295 8.32 5.21 -19.47
C PHE A 295 8.38 6.72 -19.68
N HIS A 296 7.35 7.42 -19.21
CA HIS A 296 7.41 8.87 -19.17
C HIS A 296 8.49 9.31 -18.15
N PRO A 297 9.34 10.31 -18.44
CA PRO A 297 10.45 10.70 -17.55
C PRO A 297 10.02 11.10 -16.13
N GLN A 298 8.79 11.61 -15.99
CA GLN A 298 8.18 12.01 -14.71
C GLN A 298 7.44 10.87 -14.00
N SER A 299 7.25 9.73 -14.67
CA SER A 299 6.58 8.57 -14.09
C SER A 299 7.49 7.90 -13.06
N LEU A 300 6.97 7.61 -11.86
CA LEU A 300 7.71 6.87 -10.85
C LEU A 300 7.64 5.36 -11.12
N TYR A 301 6.48 4.89 -11.54
CA TYR A 301 6.21 3.48 -11.76
C TYR A 301 4.97 3.29 -12.64
N ILE A 302 4.79 2.08 -13.17
CA ILE A 302 3.57 1.64 -13.84
C ILE A 302 2.98 0.46 -13.06
N HIS A 303 1.67 0.50 -12.79
CA HIS A 303 0.93 -0.62 -12.21
C HIS A 303 -0.50 -0.73 -12.79
N PRO A 304 -1.03 -1.96 -12.99
CA PRO A 304 -0.35 -3.24 -12.85
C PRO A 304 0.38 -3.65 -14.14
N VAL A 305 1.44 -4.43 -13.99
CA VAL A 305 2.20 -5.10 -15.05
C VAL A 305 2.31 -6.58 -14.71
N LYS A 306 1.29 -7.35 -15.09
CA LYS A 306 1.25 -8.79 -14.82
C LYS A 306 2.19 -9.54 -15.75
N LEU A 307 3.41 -9.84 -15.30
CA LEU A 307 4.48 -10.42 -16.13
C LEU A 307 4.08 -11.63 -16.98
N SER A 308 3.11 -12.44 -16.56
CA SER A 308 2.57 -13.56 -17.35
C SER A 308 1.97 -13.15 -18.71
N ARG A 309 1.63 -11.86 -18.88
CA ARG A 309 1.11 -11.27 -20.12
C ARG A 309 2.16 -10.52 -20.94
N TRP A 310 3.37 -10.36 -20.43
CA TRP A 310 4.43 -9.59 -21.09
C TRP A 310 5.56 -10.53 -21.49
N LYS A 311 6.05 -10.38 -22.72
CA LYS A 311 7.20 -11.10 -23.26
C LYS A 311 8.48 -10.32 -22.94
#